data_AF-A0A9X2J729-F1
#
_entry.id   AF-A0A9X2J729-F1
#
_cell.length_a   1.000
_cell.length_b   1.000
_cell.length_c   1.000
_cell.angle_alpha   90.00
_cell.angle_beta   90.00
_cell.angle_gamma   90.00
#
_symmetry.space_group_name_H-M   'P 1'
#
loop_
_entity.id
_entity.type
_entity.pdbx_description
1 polymer ?
#
loop_
_entity_poly.entity_id
_entity_poly.type
_entity_poly.pdbx_seq_one_letter_code
_entity_poly.pdbx_strand_id
1 'polypeptide(L)'
;MLYLITGQIGASKTLNTIKMVNEDSAFSNRPVYYYNIKELSPRFGWTELTEQQCRNWFDLPPGSVIIIDEAYKIFPQRGPGQKKPPHVERMAELRHDAYEIILVAQSVKGQLDSFVRGLVNYHYHFVRPFGSEFSNRFFWEKCQENVDGFHEKREAQTKVIKFDKKYYGAYRSAEAHTVKKRLPYWKLGMFLGGIVGFVSLLFYLFSLVTGWGEAPDTPETASSSLQQTQQAISGQGGFMPAATRTAQLTTEDWVDQRTARVPGFALTAPVYDAVTQPVTFPKPNCVHWNVYDERDTTECRCYSQQATRMDVPENICLQIVEHGWFDHTRPDDNDRVSIASRTLDKDRERTTRPRYYPPQERSAPRSILNKSGDHLLTASRN
;
A
#
# COMPACT_ATOMS: atom_id res chain seq x y z
N MET A 1 -10.94 10.03 25.83
CA MET A 1 -10.95 9.65 24.39
C MET A 1 -9.63 8.96 24.02
N LEU A 2 -9.63 8.15 22.95
CA LEU A 2 -8.43 7.46 22.47
C LEU A 2 -7.96 8.05 21.13
N TYR A 3 -6.74 8.58 21.12
CA TYR A 3 -6.06 9.12 19.95
C TYR A 3 -4.95 8.17 19.51
N LEU A 4 -4.85 7.92 18.21
CA LEU A 4 -3.80 7.13 17.59
C LEU A 4 -2.99 8.01 16.63
N ILE A 5 -1.68 7.99 16.77
CA ILE A 5 -0.74 8.74 15.93
C ILE A 5 0.21 7.75 15.28
N THR A 6 0.18 7.67 13.95
CA THR A 6 1.02 6.77 13.16
C THR A 6 1.83 7.48 12.09
N GLY A 7 2.76 6.74 11.48
CA GLY A 7 3.68 7.27 10.48
C GLY A 7 5.04 6.59 10.57
N GLN A 8 5.81 6.67 9.49
CA GLN A 8 7.16 6.11 9.47
C GLN A 8 8.08 6.81 10.48
N ILE A 9 9.23 6.18 10.74
CA ILE A 9 10.33 6.84 11.44
C ILE A 9 10.65 8.13 10.66
N GLY A 10 10.66 9.26 11.36
CA GLY A 10 10.92 10.57 10.79
C GLY A 10 9.75 11.34 10.27
N ALA A 11 8.56 10.79 10.41
CA ALA A 11 7.33 11.50 10.08
C ALA A 11 6.96 12.64 11.06
N SER A 12 7.79 12.90 12.08
CA SER A 12 7.55 13.95 13.09
C SER A 12 6.33 13.68 13.99
N LYS A 13 6.07 12.40 14.30
CA LYS A 13 4.95 11.97 15.15
C LYS A 13 5.03 12.61 16.54
N THR A 14 6.11 12.32 17.29
CA THR A 14 6.31 12.77 18.67
C THR A 14 6.30 14.30 18.79
N LEU A 15 6.96 15.02 17.87
CA LEU A 15 6.92 16.49 17.84
C LEU A 15 5.49 17.03 17.71
N ASN A 16 4.70 16.47 16.79
CA ASN A 16 3.32 16.88 16.58
C ASN A 16 2.40 16.47 17.73
N THR A 17 2.67 15.34 18.39
CA THR A 17 1.98 14.96 19.63
C THR A 17 2.22 15.99 20.72
N ILE A 18 3.47 16.39 20.93
CA ILE A 18 3.83 17.39 21.94
C ILE A 18 3.15 18.72 21.63
N LYS A 19 3.17 19.13 20.36
CA LYS A 19 2.48 20.34 19.90
C LYS A 19 0.98 20.27 20.18
N MET A 20 0.32 19.17 19.81
CA MET A 20 -1.12 18.95 20.01
C MET A 20 -1.51 19.11 21.48
N VAL A 21 -0.79 18.45 22.40
CA VAL A 21 -1.10 18.51 23.84
C VAL A 21 -0.86 19.90 24.45
N ASN A 22 0.11 20.67 23.92
CA ASN A 22 0.40 22.01 24.45
C ASN A 22 -0.46 23.13 23.84
N GLU A 23 -1.01 22.94 22.64
CA GLU A 23 -1.75 24.00 21.93
C GLU A 23 -3.27 23.79 21.95
N ASP A 24 -3.74 22.55 22.07
CA ASP A 24 -5.16 22.26 22.09
C ASP A 24 -5.75 22.49 23.49
N SER A 25 -6.79 23.32 23.54
CA SER A 25 -7.54 23.63 24.75
C SER A 25 -8.11 22.40 25.46
N ALA A 26 -8.37 21.30 24.74
CA ALA A 26 -8.92 20.07 25.30
C ALA A 26 -7.99 19.40 26.34
N PHE A 27 -6.68 19.61 26.21
CA PHE A 27 -5.66 19.06 27.12
C PHE A 27 -5.18 20.09 28.15
N SER A 28 -5.60 21.35 28.02
CA SER A 28 -5.17 22.42 28.92
C SER A 28 -5.67 22.20 30.35
N ASN A 29 -4.86 22.56 31.34
CA ASN A 29 -5.14 22.42 32.78
C ASN A 29 -5.32 20.99 33.30
N ARG A 30 -4.82 19.98 32.56
CA ARG A 30 -4.92 18.56 32.95
C ARG A 30 -3.53 18.00 33.25
N PRO A 31 -3.41 17.06 34.20
CA PRO A 31 -2.12 16.43 34.47
C PRO A 31 -1.72 15.56 33.27
N VAL A 32 -0.52 15.80 32.76
CA VAL A 32 0.02 15.08 31.60
C VAL A 32 1.11 14.11 32.04
N TYR A 33 0.92 12.86 31.64
CA TYR A 33 1.85 11.76 31.86
C TYR A 33 2.36 11.26 30.52
N TYR A 34 3.62 10.80 30.48
CA TYR A 34 4.20 10.24 29.26
C TYR A 34 5.03 8.98 29.52
N TYR A 35 5.13 8.12 28.52
CA TYR A 35 5.98 6.93 28.53
C TYR A 35 6.87 6.92 27.29
N ASN A 36 8.17 6.64 27.48
CA ASN A 36 9.13 6.34 26.43
C ASN A 36 9.44 7.49 25.43
N ILE A 37 9.23 8.75 25.83
CA ILE A 37 9.73 9.93 25.10
C ILE A 37 11.11 10.31 25.67
N LYS A 38 12.15 10.20 24.85
CA LYS A 38 13.54 10.40 25.31
C LYS A 38 13.90 11.87 25.48
N GLU A 39 14.52 12.20 26.62
CA GLU A 39 15.07 13.52 26.95
C GLU A 39 14.05 14.65 26.74
N LEU A 40 12.81 14.45 27.17
CA LEU A 40 11.78 15.48 27.10
C LEU A 40 12.17 16.67 27.98
N SER A 41 12.03 17.88 27.45
CA SER A 41 12.38 19.11 28.14
C SER A 41 11.52 19.29 29.40
N PRO A 42 12.11 19.56 30.58
CA PRO A 42 11.36 19.78 31.83
C PRO A 42 10.38 20.95 31.77
N ARG A 43 10.51 21.86 30.80
CA ARG A 43 9.67 23.05 30.63
C ARG A 43 8.16 22.75 30.50
N PHE A 44 7.80 21.52 30.16
CA PHE A 44 6.40 21.11 29.99
C PHE A 44 5.74 20.70 31.32
N GLY A 45 6.53 20.40 32.37
CA GLY A 45 5.99 19.94 33.66
C GLY A 45 5.27 18.58 33.59
N TRP A 46 5.58 17.75 32.60
CA TRP A 46 4.95 16.44 32.43
C TRP A 46 5.67 15.38 33.26
N THR A 47 4.91 14.37 33.70
CA THR A 47 5.45 13.30 34.55
C THR A 47 5.76 12.06 33.71
N GLU A 48 6.98 11.53 33.83
CA GLU A 48 7.36 10.27 33.19
C GLU A 48 6.78 9.08 33.95
N LEU A 49 6.21 8.12 33.21
CA LEU A 49 5.75 6.85 33.73
C LEU A 49 6.77 5.75 33.47
N THR A 50 6.87 4.81 34.40
CA THR A 50 7.49 3.50 34.15
C THR A 50 6.57 2.60 33.33
N GLU A 51 7.10 1.52 32.77
CA GLU A 51 6.27 0.54 32.04
C GLU A 51 5.14 -0.03 32.92
N GLN A 52 5.44 -0.34 34.18
CA GLN A 52 4.45 -0.88 35.12
C GLN A 52 3.35 0.14 35.44
N GLN A 53 3.70 1.40 35.68
CA GLN A 53 2.71 2.46 35.87
C GLN A 53 1.88 2.70 34.61
N CYS A 54 2.49 2.56 33.43
CA CYS A 54 1.76 2.67 32.18
C CYS A 54 0.80 1.48 31.95
N ARG A 55 1.12 0.28 32.45
CA ARG A 55 0.17 -0.85 32.50
C ARG A 55 -0.92 -0.63 33.55
N ASN A 56 -0.64 0.13 34.60
CA ASN A 56 -1.62 0.50 35.63
C ASN A 56 -2.14 1.93 35.43
N TRP A 57 -2.33 2.34 34.17
CA TRP A 57 -2.72 3.71 33.82
C TRP A 57 -4.05 4.15 34.44
N PHE A 58 -4.91 3.19 34.77
CA PHE A 58 -6.22 3.42 35.39
C PHE A 58 -6.14 3.83 36.88
N ASP A 59 -4.96 3.72 37.51
CA ASP A 59 -4.72 4.17 38.89
C ASP A 59 -4.29 5.65 38.95
N LEU A 60 -4.14 6.31 37.79
CA LEU A 60 -3.79 7.73 37.72
C LEU A 60 -4.96 8.62 38.16
N PRO A 61 -4.74 9.91 38.41
CA PRO A 61 -5.85 10.82 38.72
C PRO A 61 -6.86 10.88 37.56
N PRO A 62 -8.18 10.89 37.83
CA PRO A 62 -9.18 11.13 36.80
C PRO A 62 -8.91 12.43 36.02
N GLY A 63 -9.25 12.43 34.74
CA GLY A 63 -8.95 13.55 33.84
C GLY A 63 -7.49 13.62 33.38
N SER A 64 -6.66 12.62 33.64
CA SER A 64 -5.28 12.59 33.15
C SER A 64 -5.18 12.45 31.62
N VAL A 65 -4.14 13.07 31.06
CA VAL A 65 -3.72 12.89 29.67
C VAL A 65 -2.48 12.01 29.64
N ILE A 66 -2.49 10.93 28.87
CA ILE A 66 -1.44 9.90 28.89
C ILE A 66 -0.89 9.71 27.50
N ILE A 67 0.39 9.99 27.30
CA ILE A 67 1.08 9.86 26.02
C ILE A 67 1.99 8.63 26.05
N ILE A 68 1.81 7.70 25.13
CA ILE A 68 2.57 6.46 25.09
C ILE A 68 3.31 6.38 23.77
N ASP A 69 4.62 6.64 23.78
CA ASP A 69 5.46 6.50 22.60
C ASP A 69 5.92 5.05 22.41
N GLU A 70 5.93 4.58 21.17
CA GLU A 70 6.05 3.17 20.81
C GLU A 70 5.04 2.28 21.56
N ALA A 71 3.76 2.59 21.37
CA ALA A 71 2.62 2.00 22.08
C ALA A 71 2.55 0.46 21.99
N TYR A 72 3.20 -0.18 21.02
CA TYR A 72 3.32 -1.64 20.94
C TYR A 72 3.98 -2.26 22.18
N LYS A 73 4.77 -1.51 22.97
CA LYS A 73 5.36 -1.99 24.22
C LYS A 73 4.31 -2.27 25.30
N ILE A 74 3.25 -1.46 25.34
CA ILE A 74 2.18 -1.55 26.35
C ILE A 74 0.98 -2.33 25.80
N PHE A 75 0.63 -2.08 24.54
CA PHE A 75 -0.52 -2.65 23.84
C PHE A 75 -0.10 -3.47 22.60
N PRO A 76 0.76 -4.51 22.76
CA PRO A 76 1.21 -5.32 21.63
C PRO A 76 0.05 -6.06 20.98
N GLN A 77 0.21 -6.39 19.69
CA GLN A 77 -0.71 -7.31 19.04
C GLN A 77 -0.68 -8.69 19.71
N ARG A 78 -1.86 -9.14 20.16
CA ARG A 78 -2.04 -10.48 20.74
C ARG A 78 -2.31 -11.55 19.68
N GLY A 79 -1.92 -12.78 20.01
CA GLY A 79 -2.29 -13.96 19.24
C GLY A 79 -3.78 -14.30 19.40
N PRO A 80 -4.35 -15.12 18.48
CA PRO A 80 -5.75 -15.53 18.55
C PRO A 80 -6.04 -16.29 19.86
N GLY A 81 -7.17 -16.00 20.49
CA GLY A 81 -7.63 -16.68 21.71
C GLY A 81 -6.97 -16.25 23.03
N GLN A 82 -5.98 -15.35 23.01
CA GLN A 82 -5.39 -14.86 24.26
C GLN A 82 -6.36 -13.96 25.04
N LYS A 83 -6.43 -14.16 26.37
CA LYS A 83 -7.24 -13.31 27.26
C LYS A 83 -6.78 -11.86 27.20
N LYS A 84 -7.73 -10.93 27.39
CA LYS A 84 -7.42 -9.50 27.44
C LYS A 84 -6.76 -9.18 28.79
N PRO A 85 -5.57 -8.56 28.81
CA PRO A 85 -5.02 -8.01 30.05
C PRO A 85 -5.94 -6.93 30.63
N PRO A 86 -5.94 -6.71 31.96
CA PRO A 86 -6.81 -5.71 32.60
C PRO A 86 -6.66 -4.31 32.01
N HIS A 87 -5.41 -3.89 31.74
CA HIS A 87 -5.11 -2.57 31.19
C HIS A 87 -5.59 -2.36 29.75
N VAL A 88 -5.82 -3.45 29.01
CA VAL A 88 -6.41 -3.44 27.66
C VAL A 88 -7.92 -3.36 27.75
N GLU A 89 -8.52 -4.14 28.65
CA GLU A 89 -9.97 -4.19 28.85
C GLU A 89 -10.53 -2.85 29.35
N ARG A 90 -9.86 -2.24 30.32
CA ARG A 90 -10.22 -0.91 30.87
C ARG A 90 -10.20 0.22 29.85
N MET A 91 -9.58 0.05 28.68
CA MET A 91 -9.61 1.04 27.60
C MET A 91 -11.03 1.34 27.11
N ALA A 92 -11.98 0.42 27.31
CA ALA A 92 -13.38 0.66 26.97
C ALA A 92 -14.05 1.70 27.90
N GLU A 93 -13.48 1.94 29.08
CA GLU A 93 -14.03 2.77 30.15
C GLU A 93 -13.37 4.15 30.24
N LEU A 94 -12.55 4.54 29.25
CA LEU A 94 -11.81 5.82 29.27
C LEU A 94 -12.70 7.05 29.50
N ARG A 95 -13.98 6.98 29.12
CA ARG A 95 -14.93 8.08 29.29
C ARG A 95 -15.47 8.21 30.71
N HIS A 96 -15.42 7.16 31.53
CA HIS A 96 -15.93 7.20 32.91
C HIS A 96 -15.09 8.14 33.77
N ASP A 97 -13.77 8.01 33.71
CA ASP A 97 -12.82 8.82 34.49
C ASP A 97 -12.22 9.97 33.67
N ALA A 98 -12.83 10.31 32.52
CA ALA A 98 -12.38 11.36 31.60
C ALA A 98 -10.92 11.24 31.13
N TYR A 99 -10.36 10.03 31.07
CA TYR A 99 -9.00 9.82 30.57
C TYR A 99 -8.88 10.14 29.08
N GLU A 100 -7.75 10.75 28.71
CA GLU A 100 -7.33 10.89 27.32
C GLU A 100 -6.00 10.19 27.08
N ILE A 101 -6.01 9.18 26.22
CA ILE A 101 -4.83 8.40 25.90
C ILE A 101 -4.42 8.67 24.46
N ILE A 102 -3.15 8.99 24.26
CA ILE A 102 -2.54 9.24 22.96
C ILE A 102 -1.48 8.16 22.72
N LEU A 103 -1.78 7.25 21.80
CA LEU A 103 -0.88 6.17 21.39
C LEU A 103 -0.08 6.61 20.17
N VAL A 104 1.25 6.56 20.26
CA VAL A 104 2.14 6.79 19.11
C VAL A 104 2.72 5.46 18.66
N ALA A 105 2.58 5.13 17.38
CA ALA A 105 3.08 3.90 16.80
C ALA A 105 3.67 4.15 15.40
N GLN A 106 4.43 3.19 14.87
CA GLN A 106 4.95 3.29 13.50
C GLN A 106 3.92 2.79 12.48
N SER A 107 3.27 1.67 12.79
CA SER A 107 2.21 1.03 12.01
C SER A 107 1.04 0.64 12.91
N VAL A 108 -0.17 0.58 12.34
CA VAL A 108 -1.36 0.08 13.02
C VAL A 108 -1.36 -1.45 13.02
N LYS A 109 -1.26 -2.04 11.82
CA LYS A 109 -1.31 -3.48 11.60
C LYS A 109 -0.02 -4.13 12.07
N GLY A 110 -0.12 -5.20 12.85
CA GLY A 110 1.02 -5.97 13.35
C GLY A 110 1.62 -5.46 14.67
N GLN A 111 1.35 -4.21 15.06
CA GLN A 111 1.95 -3.60 16.25
C GLN A 111 0.97 -3.43 17.41
N LEU A 112 -0.30 -3.12 17.12
CA LEU A 112 -1.29 -2.79 18.15
C LEU A 112 -2.38 -3.85 18.30
N ASP A 113 -2.82 -4.02 19.55
CA ASP A 113 -3.94 -4.85 19.93
C ASP A 113 -5.21 -4.56 19.11
N SER A 114 -5.89 -5.61 18.62
CA SER A 114 -7.12 -5.47 17.83
C SER A 114 -8.27 -4.83 18.61
N PHE A 115 -8.36 -5.08 19.91
CA PHE A 115 -9.40 -4.47 20.76
C PHE A 115 -9.16 -2.97 20.92
N VAL A 116 -7.91 -2.57 21.17
CA VAL A 116 -7.53 -1.15 21.30
C VAL A 116 -7.76 -0.42 19.99
N ARG A 117 -7.42 -1.04 18.85
CA ARG A 117 -7.71 -0.49 17.51
C ARG A 117 -9.19 -0.18 17.32
N GLY A 118 -10.10 -1.05 17.80
CA GLY A 118 -11.54 -0.83 17.71
C GLY A 118 -12.08 0.33 18.56
N LEU A 119 -11.31 0.81 19.55
CA LEU A 119 -11.71 1.89 20.45
C LEU A 119 -11.17 3.27 20.06
N VAL A 120 -10.32 3.35 19.03
CA VAL A 120 -9.70 4.61 18.59
C VAL A 120 -10.77 5.56 18.07
N ASN A 121 -10.84 6.74 18.66
CA ASN A 121 -11.75 7.80 18.24
C ASN A 121 -11.13 8.65 17.12
N TYR A 122 -9.83 8.91 17.20
CA TYR A 122 -9.15 9.78 16.25
C TYR A 122 -7.82 9.19 15.83
N HIS A 123 -7.61 9.08 14.53
CA HIS A 123 -6.38 8.59 13.95
C HIS A 123 -5.71 9.66 13.11
N TYR A 124 -4.48 10.03 13.49
CA TYR A 124 -3.61 10.91 12.73
C TYR A 124 -2.46 10.11 12.13
N HIS A 125 -2.32 10.10 10.81
CA HIS A 125 -1.18 9.48 10.13
C HIS A 125 -0.29 10.55 9.50
N PHE A 126 1.00 10.50 9.80
CA PHE A 126 1.98 11.44 9.27
C PHE A 126 2.84 10.78 8.19
N VAL A 127 2.92 11.45 7.04
CA VAL A 127 3.81 11.06 5.93
C VAL A 127 4.74 12.24 5.64
N ARG A 128 6.05 12.00 5.72
CA ARG A 128 7.06 13.01 5.40
C ARG A 128 7.56 12.82 3.97
N PRO A 129 7.16 13.66 3.01
CA PRO A 129 7.61 13.52 1.63
C PRO A 129 9.09 13.89 1.50
N PHE A 130 9.90 12.99 0.93
CA PHE A 130 11.29 13.21 0.52
C PHE A 130 12.23 13.83 1.59
N GLY A 131 11.96 13.61 2.88
CA GLY A 131 12.77 14.18 3.96
C GLY A 131 12.62 15.70 4.14
N SER A 132 11.53 16.28 3.61
CA SER A 132 11.20 17.71 3.72
C SER A 132 11.02 18.18 5.18
N GLU A 133 10.95 19.48 5.42
CA GLU A 133 10.72 20.06 6.77
C GLU A 133 9.23 20.19 7.12
N PHE A 134 8.40 19.39 6.45
CA PHE A 134 6.97 19.31 6.69
C PHE A 134 6.51 17.85 6.59
N SER A 135 5.35 17.56 7.18
CA SER A 135 4.66 16.28 7.04
C SER A 135 3.23 16.51 6.60
N ASN A 136 2.73 15.64 5.72
CA ASN A 136 1.31 15.54 5.43
C ASN A 136 0.65 14.77 6.57
N ARG A 137 -0.34 15.38 7.22
CA ARG A 137 -1.16 14.76 8.24
C ARG A 137 -2.49 14.35 7.62
N PHE A 138 -2.76 13.06 7.65
CA PHE A 138 -4.04 12.47 7.29
C PHE A 138 -4.83 12.22 8.57
N PHE A 139 -6.11 12.55 8.58
CA PHE A 139 -6.99 12.41 9.75
C PHE A 139 -8.22 11.58 9.41
N TRP A 140 -8.56 10.66 10.34
CA TRP A 140 -9.79 9.87 10.33
C TRP A 140 -10.41 9.85 11.74
N GLU A 141 -11.74 9.77 11.80
CA GLU A 141 -12.54 9.63 13.04
C GLU A 141 -12.70 8.16 13.48
N LYS A 142 -11.83 7.29 12.99
CA LYS A 142 -11.76 5.86 13.31
C LYS A 142 -10.33 5.37 13.13
N CYS A 143 -10.01 4.22 13.70
CA CYS A 143 -8.77 3.53 13.35
C CYS A 143 -8.77 3.16 11.87
N GLN A 144 -7.72 3.54 11.15
CA GLN A 144 -7.53 3.16 9.75
C GLN A 144 -6.33 2.22 9.65
N GLU A 145 -6.57 0.95 9.31
CA GLU A 145 -5.50 -0.04 9.26
C GLU A 145 -4.67 0.06 7.97
N ASN A 146 -5.35 0.36 6.86
CA ASN A 146 -4.70 0.56 5.56
C ASN A 146 -4.47 2.05 5.32
N VAL A 147 -3.51 2.63 6.05
CA VAL A 147 -3.16 4.06 5.93
C VAL A 147 -2.54 4.42 4.59
N ASP A 148 -1.99 3.42 3.86
CA ASP A 148 -1.32 3.64 2.59
C ASP A 148 -2.21 3.46 1.36
N GLY A 149 -3.41 2.93 1.54
CA GLY A 149 -4.39 2.71 0.48
C GLY A 149 -4.83 4.02 -0.20
N PHE A 150 -5.00 3.94 -1.52
CA PHE A 150 -5.34 5.12 -2.34
C PHE A 150 -6.72 5.68 -2.00
N HIS A 151 -7.72 4.81 -1.81
CA HIS A 151 -9.09 5.22 -1.51
C HIS A 151 -9.19 5.85 -0.12
N GLU A 152 -8.46 5.30 0.84
CA GLU A 152 -8.55 5.68 2.24
C GLU A 152 -7.76 6.97 2.51
N LYS A 153 -6.69 7.22 1.76
CA LYS A 153 -6.04 8.54 1.69
C LYS A 153 -6.94 9.61 1.08
N ARG A 154 -7.86 9.26 0.16
CA ARG A 154 -8.85 10.21 -0.39
C ARG A 154 -9.99 10.52 0.59
N GLU A 155 -10.40 9.56 1.40
CA GLU A 155 -11.39 9.75 2.47
C GLU A 155 -10.82 10.61 3.62
N ALA A 156 -9.50 10.59 3.81
CA ALA A 156 -8.83 11.30 4.88
C ALA A 156 -8.84 12.83 4.71
N GLN A 157 -9.07 13.54 5.81
CA GLN A 157 -8.82 14.98 5.84
C GLN A 157 -7.30 15.21 5.85
N THR A 158 -6.78 15.82 4.78
CA THR A 158 -5.33 16.01 4.59
C THR A 158 -4.93 17.44 4.92
N LYS A 159 -3.93 17.62 5.79
CA LYS A 159 -3.35 18.92 6.12
C LYS A 159 -1.83 18.86 6.05
N VAL A 160 -1.20 19.83 5.39
CA VAL A 160 0.26 19.98 5.41
C VAL A 160 0.66 20.67 6.71
N ILE A 161 1.48 19.99 7.52
CA ILE A 161 1.99 20.51 8.80
C ILE A 161 3.47 20.81 8.65
N LYS A 162 3.82 22.10 8.71
CA LYS A 162 5.21 22.54 8.83
C LYS A 162 5.71 22.25 10.23
N PHE A 163 6.96 21.82 10.34
CA PHE A 163 7.56 21.56 11.63
C PHE A 163 7.77 22.87 12.38
N ASP A 164 7.26 22.90 13.62
CA ASP A 164 7.28 24.08 14.44
C ASP A 164 8.60 24.18 15.22
N LYS A 165 9.38 25.23 14.91
CA LYS A 165 10.68 25.46 15.53
C LYS A 165 10.58 25.67 17.04
N LYS A 166 9.44 26.10 17.58
CA LYS A 166 9.22 26.26 19.03
C LYS A 166 9.43 24.95 19.79
N TYR A 167 9.13 23.82 19.14
CA TYR A 167 9.22 22.48 19.71
C TYR A 167 10.52 21.76 19.29
N TYR A 168 11.41 22.41 18.53
CA TYR A 168 12.73 21.86 18.27
C TYR A 168 13.57 21.85 19.55
N GLY A 169 14.32 20.76 19.76
CA GLY A 169 15.06 20.54 21.01
C GLY A 169 14.17 20.26 22.23
N ALA A 170 12.84 20.16 22.05
CA ALA A 170 11.92 19.76 23.12
C ALA A 170 12.11 18.32 23.57
N TYR A 171 12.68 17.48 22.71
CA TYR A 171 13.01 16.08 22.98
C TYR A 171 14.16 15.63 22.08
N ARG A 172 14.85 14.55 22.44
CA ARG A 172 15.89 13.95 21.58
C ARG A 172 15.26 12.92 20.65
N SER A 173 15.04 13.31 19.40
CA SER A 173 14.65 12.33 18.36
C SER A 173 15.83 11.42 18.00
N ALA A 174 15.55 10.15 17.68
CA ALA A 174 16.57 9.17 17.27
C ALA A 174 17.16 9.43 15.86
N GLU A 175 16.81 10.54 15.21
CA GLU A 175 17.06 10.80 13.78
C GLU A 175 18.07 11.91 13.48
N ALA A 176 18.75 12.45 14.50
CA ALA A 176 19.69 13.56 14.32
C ALA A 176 20.81 13.30 13.28
N HIS A 177 21.00 12.06 12.79
CA HIS A 177 22.12 11.71 11.91
C HIS A 177 21.80 11.15 10.51
N THR A 178 20.54 10.96 10.07
CA THR A 178 20.32 10.17 8.83
C THR A 178 19.17 10.60 7.92
N VAL A 179 18.84 11.89 7.81
CA VAL A 179 17.92 12.35 6.74
C VAL A 179 18.73 13.02 5.62
N LYS A 180 19.26 12.20 4.70
CA LYS A 180 19.76 12.71 3.42
C LYS A 180 18.55 13.12 2.58
N LYS A 181 18.41 14.42 2.28
CA LYS A 181 17.39 14.94 1.35
C LYS A 181 17.53 14.21 0.01
N ARG A 182 16.64 13.27 -0.27
CA ARG A 182 16.58 12.58 -1.57
C ARG A 182 15.55 13.29 -2.44
N LEU A 183 15.96 14.41 -3.02
CA LEU A 183 15.21 15.03 -4.11
C LEU A 183 15.29 14.10 -5.33
N PRO A 184 14.18 13.83 -6.03
CA PRO A 184 14.19 13.00 -7.23
C PRO A 184 14.77 13.78 -8.41
N TYR A 185 16.11 13.92 -8.43
CA TYR A 185 16.86 14.70 -9.44
C TYR A 185 16.51 14.32 -10.89
N TRP A 186 16.15 13.06 -11.15
CA TRP A 186 15.67 12.62 -12.47
C TRP A 186 14.40 13.36 -12.94
N LYS A 187 13.42 13.59 -12.06
CA LYS A 187 12.19 14.32 -12.41
C LYS A 187 12.46 15.80 -12.64
N LEU A 188 13.39 16.38 -11.87
CA LEU A 188 13.84 17.76 -12.07
C LEU A 188 14.61 17.92 -13.38
N GLY A 189 15.48 16.96 -13.71
CA GLY A 189 16.21 16.93 -14.98
C GLY A 189 15.28 16.78 -16.18
N MET A 190 14.24 15.95 -16.10
CA MET A 190 13.25 15.79 -17.17
C MET A 190 12.42 17.08 -17.38
N PHE A 191 12.08 17.78 -16.30
CA PHE A 191 11.39 19.07 -16.36
C PHE A 191 12.27 20.17 -16.98
N LEU A 192 13.52 20.30 -16.52
CA LEU A 192 14.48 21.26 -17.09
C LEU A 192 14.82 20.93 -18.54
N GLY A 193 14.98 19.65 -18.88
CA GLY A 193 15.16 19.18 -20.25
C GLY A 193 13.96 19.50 -21.13
N GLY A 194 12.73 19.38 -20.59
CA GLY A 194 11.51 19.80 -21.28
C GLY A 194 11.48 21.31 -21.57
N ILE A 195 11.90 22.15 -20.61
CA ILE A 195 12.01 23.60 -20.81
C ILE A 195 13.05 23.91 -21.89
N VAL A 196 14.25 23.33 -21.81
CA VAL A 196 15.30 23.54 -22.81
C VAL A 196 14.83 23.07 -24.19
N GLY A 197 14.23 21.88 -24.29
CA GLY A 197 13.67 21.37 -25.54
C GLY A 197 12.58 22.28 -26.11
N PHE A 198 11.71 22.82 -25.27
CA PHE A 198 10.67 23.76 -25.68
C PHE A 198 11.24 25.09 -26.18
N VAL A 199 12.23 25.66 -25.48
CA VAL A 199 12.93 26.89 -25.92
C VAL A 199 13.68 26.66 -27.23
N SER A 200 14.37 25.52 -27.39
CA SER A 200 15.03 25.14 -28.63
C SER A 200 14.05 24.97 -29.79
N LEU A 201 12.88 24.39 -29.53
CA LEU A 201 11.81 24.25 -30.53
C LEU A 201 11.28 25.62 -30.96
N LEU A 202 11.02 26.52 -30.00
CA LEU A 202 10.60 27.89 -30.30
C LEU A 202 11.66 28.65 -31.11
N PHE A 203 12.94 28.48 -30.79
CA PHE A 203 14.04 29.08 -31.54
C PHE A 203 14.14 28.54 -32.96
N TYR A 204 14.01 27.22 -33.15
CA TYR A 204 14.00 26.58 -34.47
C TYR A 204 12.80 27.00 -35.33
N LEU A 205 11.61 27.10 -34.74
CA LEU A 205 10.43 27.62 -35.43
C LEU A 205 10.59 29.10 -35.78
N PHE A 206 11.21 29.90 -34.90
CA PHE A 206 11.51 31.30 -35.18
C PHE A 206 12.51 31.45 -36.33
N SER A 207 13.60 30.66 -36.38
CA SER A 207 14.59 30.74 -37.45
C SER A 207 14.04 30.32 -38.82
N LEU A 208 13.09 29.37 -38.85
CA LEU A 208 12.34 28.99 -40.05
C LEU A 208 11.44 30.12 -40.57
N VAL A 209 10.84 30.91 -39.69
CA VAL A 209 9.93 32.02 -40.06
C VAL A 209 10.69 33.29 -40.42
N THR A 210 11.84 33.57 -39.78
CA THR A 210 12.64 34.77 -40.06
C THR A 210 13.66 34.59 -41.18
N GLY A 211 13.75 33.40 -41.78
CA GLY A 211 14.61 33.17 -42.95
C GLY A 211 16.10 33.42 -42.69
N TRP A 212 16.57 33.24 -41.46
CA TRP A 212 17.99 33.38 -41.09
C TRP A 212 18.71 32.04 -41.20
N GLY A 213 18.60 31.41 -42.38
CA GLY A 213 19.34 30.23 -42.76
C GLY A 213 19.80 30.44 -44.20
N GLU A 214 21.11 30.65 -44.36
CA GLU A 214 21.77 30.87 -45.64
C GLU A 214 21.37 29.80 -46.67
N ALA A 215 20.99 30.26 -47.86
CA ALA A 215 20.81 29.40 -49.02
C ALA A 215 22.17 28.81 -49.43
N PRO A 216 22.31 27.49 -49.62
CA PRO A 216 23.48 26.96 -50.28
C PRO A 216 23.32 27.17 -51.79
N ASP A 217 24.15 28.06 -52.34
CA ASP A 217 24.39 28.16 -53.77
C ASP A 217 24.77 26.79 -54.33
N THR A 218 24.02 26.31 -55.33
CA THR A 218 24.49 25.25 -56.23
C THR A 218 24.22 25.68 -57.66
N PRO A 219 25.23 25.74 -58.53
CA PRO A 219 25.06 26.20 -59.90
C PRO A 219 24.40 25.14 -60.77
N GLU A 220 23.67 25.65 -61.76
CA GLU A 220 23.07 24.92 -62.87
C GLU A 220 24.07 23.99 -63.56
N THR A 221 23.64 22.77 -63.84
CA THR A 221 24.01 22.10 -65.09
C THR A 221 22.80 21.36 -65.62
N ALA A 222 22.27 21.90 -66.71
CA ALA A 222 21.26 21.29 -67.54
C ALA A 222 21.73 19.93 -68.09
N SER A 223 20.84 18.94 -68.08
CA SER A 223 20.77 17.90 -69.11
C SER A 223 19.39 17.27 -69.12
N SER A 224 18.67 17.57 -70.19
CA SER A 224 17.41 16.99 -70.60
C SER A 224 17.47 15.46 -70.70
N SER A 225 16.43 14.79 -70.22
CA SER A 225 15.73 13.75 -71.00
C SER A 225 14.36 13.47 -70.41
N LEU A 226 13.33 13.98 -71.09
CA LEU A 226 11.99 13.42 -71.01
C LEU A 226 12.03 12.04 -71.68
N GLN A 227 11.74 10.99 -70.92
CA GLN A 227 11.14 9.80 -71.52
C GLN A 227 10.20 9.11 -70.52
N GLN A 228 8.93 9.28 -70.84
CA GLN A 228 7.77 8.60 -70.32
C GLN A 228 7.82 7.13 -70.77
N THR A 229 7.68 6.16 -69.86
CA THR A 229 7.16 4.83 -70.18
C THR A 229 6.47 4.25 -68.94
N GLN A 230 5.20 3.90 -69.12
CA GLN A 230 4.31 3.21 -68.18
C GLN A 230 4.49 1.68 -68.25
N GLN A 231 3.98 1.00 -67.21
CA GLN A 231 3.77 -0.46 -67.02
C GLN A 231 5.01 -1.26 -66.55
N ALA A 232 4.95 -2.21 -65.61
CA ALA A 232 3.83 -2.95 -65.01
C ALA A 232 4.16 -3.45 -63.57
N ILE A 233 3.11 -3.96 -62.95
CA ILE A 233 2.92 -4.54 -61.61
C ILE A 233 3.89 -5.70 -61.29
N SER A 234 4.41 -5.73 -60.05
CA SER A 234 4.34 -6.86 -59.07
C SER A 234 5.50 -6.84 -58.07
N GLY A 235 5.21 -6.97 -56.78
CA GLY A 235 6.23 -7.23 -55.75
C GLY A 235 5.95 -6.60 -54.38
N GLN A 236 5.61 -7.44 -53.41
CA GLN A 236 5.24 -7.13 -52.03
C GLN A 236 6.31 -6.39 -51.21
N GLY A 237 5.85 -5.64 -50.20
CA GLY A 237 6.52 -5.56 -48.90
C GLY A 237 7.19 -4.22 -48.58
N GLY A 238 6.42 -3.29 -48.00
CA GLY A 238 6.98 -2.10 -47.39
C GLY A 238 5.91 -1.07 -47.03
N PHE A 239 5.33 -1.18 -45.83
CA PHE A 239 4.54 -0.10 -45.25
C PHE A 239 5.49 1.04 -44.87
N MET A 240 5.77 1.93 -45.83
CA MET A 240 6.19 3.30 -45.55
C MET A 240 4.93 4.13 -45.24
N PRO A 241 4.96 5.05 -44.27
CA PRO A 241 3.86 5.98 -44.10
C PRO A 241 3.81 6.84 -45.35
N ALA A 242 2.71 6.75 -46.10
CA ALA A 242 2.42 7.73 -47.14
C ALA A 242 2.46 9.11 -46.46
N ALA A 243 3.36 9.97 -46.93
CA ALA A 243 3.36 11.38 -46.57
C ALA A 243 1.96 11.90 -46.89
N THR A 244 1.15 12.10 -45.85
CA THR A 244 -0.17 12.70 -45.95
C THR A 244 0.05 14.11 -46.47
N ARG A 245 -0.17 14.30 -47.77
CA ARG A 245 -0.55 15.61 -48.28
C ARG A 245 -1.76 16.01 -47.45
N THR A 246 -1.67 17.11 -46.72
CA THR A 246 -2.82 17.78 -46.11
C THR A 246 -3.76 18.23 -47.22
N ALA A 247 -4.51 17.28 -47.78
CA ALA A 247 -5.73 17.59 -48.49
C ALA A 247 -6.65 18.24 -47.46
N GLN A 248 -7.12 19.45 -47.75
CA GLN A 248 -8.12 20.10 -46.92
C GLN A 248 -9.34 19.17 -46.85
N LEU A 249 -9.65 18.69 -45.64
CA LEU A 249 -10.82 17.84 -45.39
C LEU A 249 -12.07 18.57 -45.86
N THR A 250 -12.88 17.92 -46.70
CA THR A 250 -14.18 18.45 -47.09
C THR A 250 -15.13 18.43 -45.88
N THR A 251 -16.26 19.14 -45.97
CA THR A 251 -17.23 19.18 -44.86
C THR A 251 -17.86 17.80 -44.68
N GLU A 252 -18.07 17.09 -45.78
CA GLU A 252 -18.56 15.71 -45.84
C GLU A 252 -17.58 14.76 -45.14
N ASP A 253 -16.27 14.81 -45.48
CA ASP A 253 -15.25 13.98 -44.81
C ASP A 253 -15.17 14.25 -43.31
N TRP A 254 -15.34 15.52 -42.91
CA TRP A 254 -15.31 15.91 -41.50
C TRP A 254 -16.50 15.35 -40.71
N VAL A 255 -17.70 15.33 -41.33
CA VAL A 255 -18.93 14.76 -40.77
C VAL A 255 -18.84 13.25 -40.70
N ASP A 256 -18.33 12.58 -41.73
CA ASP A 256 -18.18 11.13 -41.77
C ASP A 256 -17.25 10.62 -40.66
N GLN A 257 -16.13 11.32 -40.41
CA GLN A 257 -15.23 10.98 -39.30
C GLN A 257 -15.88 11.12 -37.91
N ARG A 258 -16.94 11.92 -37.78
CA ARG A 258 -17.61 12.21 -36.49
C ARG A 258 -18.97 11.55 -36.35
N THR A 259 -19.42 10.85 -37.38
CA THR A 259 -20.67 10.08 -37.33
C THR A 259 -20.41 8.76 -36.61
N ALA A 260 -21.20 8.49 -35.57
CA ALA A 260 -21.08 7.28 -34.76
C ALA A 260 -21.47 6.05 -35.59
N ARG A 261 -20.65 4.99 -35.55
CA ARG A 261 -20.96 3.71 -36.22
C ARG A 261 -22.14 2.99 -35.58
N VAL A 262 -22.31 3.16 -34.27
CA VAL A 262 -23.45 2.62 -33.52
C VAL A 262 -24.32 3.79 -33.05
N PRO A 263 -25.61 3.84 -33.43
CA PRO A 263 -26.52 4.88 -32.98
C PRO A 263 -26.55 5.01 -31.45
N GLY A 264 -26.42 6.23 -30.93
CA GLY A 264 -26.39 6.51 -29.49
C GLY A 264 -25.02 6.35 -28.81
N PHE A 265 -24.01 5.78 -29.50
CA PHE A 265 -22.66 5.59 -28.95
C PHE A 265 -21.64 6.45 -29.70
N ALA A 266 -21.57 7.75 -29.36
CA ALA A 266 -20.67 8.72 -30.01
C ALA A 266 -19.19 8.30 -30.03
N LEU A 267 -18.75 7.53 -29.03
CA LEU A 267 -17.41 6.96 -28.92
C LEU A 267 -17.01 6.00 -30.04
N THR A 268 -17.98 5.54 -30.84
CA THR A 268 -17.74 4.63 -31.97
C THR A 268 -17.40 5.36 -33.27
N ALA A 269 -17.37 6.71 -33.26
CA ALA A 269 -17.02 7.51 -34.43
C ALA A 269 -15.53 7.31 -34.84
N PRO A 270 -15.22 7.27 -36.15
CA PRO A 270 -13.86 7.03 -36.65
C PRO A 270 -12.78 7.96 -36.10
N VAL A 271 -13.13 9.20 -35.75
CA VAL A 271 -12.21 10.19 -35.15
C VAL A 271 -11.53 9.68 -33.87
N TYR A 272 -12.14 8.72 -33.16
CA TYR A 272 -11.59 8.18 -31.92
C TYR A 272 -10.75 6.91 -32.11
N ASP A 273 -10.69 6.32 -33.32
CA ASP A 273 -10.06 5.02 -33.55
C ASP A 273 -8.59 4.96 -33.12
N ALA A 274 -7.85 6.06 -33.30
CA ALA A 274 -6.44 6.14 -32.91
C ALA A 274 -6.23 6.07 -31.38
N VAL A 275 -7.20 6.55 -30.59
CA VAL A 275 -7.12 6.56 -29.12
C VAL A 275 -7.91 5.42 -28.47
N THR A 276 -8.81 4.76 -29.19
CA THR A 276 -9.61 3.61 -28.72
C THR A 276 -9.03 2.26 -29.15
N GLN A 277 -7.76 2.20 -29.57
CA GLN A 277 -7.10 0.93 -29.88
C GLN A 277 -7.10 -0.01 -28.66
N PRO A 278 -7.49 -1.29 -28.81
CA PRO A 278 -7.50 -2.23 -27.69
C PRO A 278 -6.11 -2.42 -27.09
N VAL A 279 -5.94 -2.04 -25.82
CA VAL A 279 -4.69 -2.27 -25.06
C VAL A 279 -4.61 -3.71 -24.55
N THR A 280 -5.75 -4.34 -24.32
CA THR A 280 -5.90 -5.71 -23.82
C THR A 280 -7.19 -6.30 -24.36
N PHE A 281 -7.35 -7.62 -24.27
CA PHE A 281 -8.56 -8.34 -24.70
C PHE A 281 -9.21 -9.03 -23.48
N PRO A 282 -10.53 -9.28 -23.49
CA PRO A 282 -11.21 -9.93 -22.38
C PRO A 282 -10.69 -11.34 -22.12
N LYS A 283 -10.27 -11.60 -20.87
CA LYS A 283 -9.85 -12.93 -20.41
C LYS A 283 -10.90 -13.51 -19.46
N PRO A 284 -11.41 -14.72 -19.70
CA PRO A 284 -12.51 -15.28 -18.91
C PRO A 284 -12.04 -15.68 -17.51
N ASN A 285 -12.71 -15.15 -16.50
CA ASN A 285 -12.65 -15.62 -15.12
C ASN A 285 -14.04 -16.13 -14.74
N CYS A 286 -14.21 -17.45 -14.74
CA CYS A 286 -15.51 -18.10 -14.55
C CYS A 286 -15.70 -18.55 -13.11
N VAL A 287 -16.92 -18.42 -12.60
CA VAL A 287 -17.32 -18.88 -11.27
C VAL A 287 -18.63 -19.63 -11.39
N HIS A 288 -18.64 -20.82 -10.81
CA HIS A 288 -19.82 -21.64 -10.65
C HIS A 288 -20.39 -21.43 -9.24
N TRP A 289 -21.63 -21.00 -9.16
CA TRP A 289 -22.35 -20.79 -7.89
C TRP A 289 -23.44 -21.85 -7.73
N ASN A 290 -23.41 -22.53 -6.59
CA ASN A 290 -24.54 -23.32 -6.13
C ASN A 290 -25.48 -22.35 -5.41
N VAL A 291 -26.56 -21.93 -6.09
CA VAL A 291 -27.61 -21.18 -5.42
C VAL A 291 -28.51 -22.21 -4.75
N TYR A 292 -28.46 -22.27 -3.41
CA TYR A 292 -29.45 -23.00 -2.62
C TYR A 292 -30.80 -22.26 -2.69
N ASP A 293 -31.44 -22.29 -3.85
CA ASP A 293 -32.84 -21.92 -4.08
C ASP A 293 -33.70 -23.19 -4.04
N GLU A 294 -35.02 -23.05 -3.84
CA GLU A 294 -36.01 -24.14 -3.81
C GLU A 294 -36.04 -24.98 -5.11
N ARG A 295 -35.34 -24.53 -6.16
CA ARG A 295 -35.25 -25.15 -7.49
C ARG A 295 -33.88 -25.77 -7.79
N ASP A 296 -32.94 -25.75 -6.84
CA ASP A 296 -31.60 -26.34 -6.97
C ASP A 296 -30.88 -25.92 -8.28
N THR A 297 -31.04 -24.65 -8.66
CA THR A 297 -30.48 -24.13 -9.91
C THR A 297 -29.03 -23.72 -9.71
N THR A 298 -28.13 -24.39 -10.42
CA THR A 298 -26.73 -24.00 -10.56
C THR A 298 -26.59 -22.86 -11.57
N GLU A 299 -25.76 -21.86 -11.28
CA GLU A 299 -25.46 -20.79 -12.24
C GLU A 299 -23.96 -20.61 -12.41
N CYS A 300 -23.48 -20.77 -13.65
CA CYS A 300 -22.09 -20.50 -14.02
C CYS A 300 -22.00 -19.18 -14.79
N ARG A 301 -21.15 -18.25 -14.34
CA ARG A 301 -20.92 -16.95 -15.00
C ARG A 301 -19.45 -16.66 -15.18
N CYS A 302 -19.08 -16.09 -16.33
CA CYS A 302 -17.73 -15.62 -16.63
C CYS A 302 -17.65 -14.10 -16.66
N TYR A 303 -16.53 -13.57 -16.18
CA TYR A 303 -16.23 -12.14 -16.15
C TYR A 303 -14.85 -11.86 -16.75
N SER A 304 -14.70 -10.70 -17.39
CA SER A 304 -13.39 -10.22 -17.83
C SER A 304 -12.52 -9.78 -16.64
N GLN A 305 -11.24 -9.51 -16.89
CA GLN A 305 -10.30 -8.92 -15.93
C GLN A 305 -10.72 -7.54 -15.40
N GLN A 306 -11.73 -6.91 -16.00
CA GLN A 306 -12.35 -5.65 -15.56
C GLN A 306 -13.73 -5.87 -14.95
N ALA A 307 -14.05 -7.10 -14.50
CA ALA A 307 -15.32 -7.47 -13.89
C ALA A 307 -16.57 -7.24 -14.77
N THR A 308 -16.42 -7.14 -16.09
CA THR A 308 -17.55 -7.08 -17.02
C THR A 308 -18.06 -8.48 -17.34
N ARG A 309 -19.38 -8.71 -17.24
CA ARG A 309 -20.01 -10.01 -17.56
C ARG A 309 -19.75 -10.36 -19.03
N MET A 310 -19.21 -11.54 -19.27
CA MET A 310 -18.99 -12.09 -20.60
C MET A 310 -20.17 -12.98 -20.99
N ASP A 311 -20.54 -12.95 -22.27
CA ASP A 311 -21.56 -13.82 -22.83
C ASP A 311 -20.92 -15.17 -23.20
N VAL A 312 -20.80 -16.05 -22.19
CA VAL A 312 -20.18 -17.38 -22.32
C VAL A 312 -21.25 -18.43 -22.04
N PRO A 313 -21.50 -19.39 -22.97
CA PRO A 313 -22.41 -20.49 -22.76
C PRO A 313 -22.08 -21.30 -21.50
N GLU A 314 -23.11 -21.83 -20.83
CA GLU A 314 -22.98 -22.51 -19.54
C GLU A 314 -22.02 -23.72 -19.59
N ASN A 315 -22.09 -24.52 -20.66
CA ASN A 315 -21.20 -25.66 -20.85
C ASN A 315 -19.72 -25.25 -20.92
N ILE A 316 -19.40 -24.13 -21.58
CA ILE A 316 -18.03 -23.61 -21.67
C ILE A 316 -17.60 -23.05 -20.32
N CYS A 317 -18.49 -22.33 -19.62
CA CYS A 317 -18.21 -21.80 -18.30
C CYS A 317 -17.83 -22.92 -17.31
N LEU A 318 -18.60 -24.01 -17.28
CA LEU A 318 -18.33 -25.16 -16.42
C LEU A 318 -16.99 -25.82 -16.76
N GLN A 319 -16.68 -26.00 -18.05
CA GLN A 319 -15.39 -26.54 -18.48
C GLN A 319 -14.21 -25.66 -18.06
N ILE A 320 -14.35 -24.34 -18.13
CA ILE A 320 -13.32 -23.40 -17.66
C ILE A 320 -13.16 -23.47 -16.14
N VAL A 321 -14.24 -23.64 -15.38
CA VAL A 321 -14.18 -23.79 -13.92
C VAL A 321 -13.51 -25.11 -13.53
N GLU A 322 -13.83 -26.20 -14.24
CA GLU A 322 -13.34 -27.54 -13.92
C GLU A 322 -11.89 -27.76 -14.36
N HIS A 323 -11.51 -27.29 -15.55
CA HIS A 323 -10.20 -27.58 -16.15
C HIS A 323 -9.29 -26.36 -16.25
N GLY A 324 -9.79 -25.17 -15.90
CA GLY A 324 -9.08 -23.92 -16.10
C GLY A 324 -9.11 -23.45 -17.56
N TRP A 325 -8.64 -22.22 -17.77
CA TRP A 325 -8.43 -21.63 -19.09
C TRP A 325 -6.97 -21.20 -19.24
N PHE A 326 -6.33 -21.61 -20.33
CA PHE A 326 -4.93 -21.29 -20.57
C PHE A 326 -4.78 -19.92 -21.23
N ASP A 327 -4.01 -19.04 -20.62
CA ASP A 327 -3.75 -17.69 -21.13
C ASP A 327 -2.47 -17.66 -21.98
N HIS A 328 -2.63 -17.76 -23.29
CA HIS A 328 -1.53 -17.73 -24.26
C HIS A 328 -0.68 -16.44 -24.26
N THR A 329 -1.12 -15.39 -23.57
CA THR A 329 -0.38 -14.12 -23.52
C THR A 329 0.47 -13.97 -22.27
N ARG A 330 0.44 -14.96 -21.38
CA ARG A 330 1.37 -15.03 -20.24
C ARG A 330 2.62 -15.79 -20.65
N PRO A 331 3.82 -15.31 -20.29
CA PRO A 331 5.05 -16.07 -20.52
C PRO A 331 5.05 -17.32 -19.64
N ASP A 332 5.71 -18.38 -20.12
CA ASP A 332 5.97 -19.57 -19.31
C ASP A 332 6.83 -19.21 -18.09
N ASP A 333 6.54 -19.81 -16.94
CA ASP A 333 7.13 -19.49 -15.62
C ASP A 333 8.63 -19.87 -15.47
N ASN A 334 9.36 -20.05 -16.58
CA ASN A 334 10.79 -20.43 -16.59
C ASN A 334 11.70 -19.40 -15.92
N ASP A 335 11.26 -18.14 -15.77
CA ASP A 335 12.04 -17.10 -15.08
C ASP A 335 11.96 -17.16 -13.56
N ARG A 336 10.96 -17.85 -12.97
CA ARG A 336 10.82 -17.97 -11.50
C ARG A 336 11.72 -19.04 -10.90
N VAL A 337 12.20 -20.01 -11.69
CA VAL A 337 13.06 -21.10 -11.22
C VAL A 337 14.47 -20.60 -10.83
N SER A 338 14.91 -19.47 -11.39
CA SER A 338 16.26 -18.91 -11.13
C SER A 338 16.44 -18.29 -9.73
N ILE A 339 15.35 -17.89 -9.05
CA ILE A 339 15.40 -17.26 -7.72
C ILE A 339 15.19 -18.29 -6.60
N ALA A 340 14.33 -19.30 -6.82
CA ALA A 340 14.10 -20.35 -5.82
C ALA A 340 15.31 -21.27 -5.61
N SER A 341 16.07 -21.54 -6.69
CA SER A 341 17.24 -22.43 -6.66
C SER A 341 18.46 -21.86 -5.92
N ARG A 342 18.58 -20.53 -5.77
CA ARG A 342 19.65 -19.91 -4.95
C ARG A 342 19.40 -19.96 -3.44
N THR A 343 18.16 -20.20 -3.03
CA THR A 343 17.79 -20.21 -1.60
C THR A 343 17.94 -21.60 -0.99
N LEU A 344 17.75 -22.66 -1.78
CA LEU A 344 17.84 -24.06 -1.32
C LEU A 344 19.29 -24.57 -1.20
N ASP A 345 20.25 -23.98 -1.91
CA ASP A 345 21.64 -24.43 -1.87
C ASP A 345 22.38 -23.96 -0.59
N LYS A 346 21.94 -22.84 0.02
CA LYS A 346 22.53 -22.33 1.27
C LYS A 346 22.14 -23.11 2.51
N ASP A 347 21.00 -23.81 2.50
CA ASP A 347 20.54 -24.61 3.64
C ASP A 347 21.11 -26.03 3.64
N ARG A 348 21.66 -26.50 2.51
CA ARG A 348 22.21 -27.86 2.38
C ARG A 348 23.66 -27.98 2.88
N GLU A 349 24.41 -26.88 2.95
CA GLU A 349 25.76 -26.86 3.52
C GLU A 349 25.79 -26.80 5.07
N ARG A 350 24.65 -26.54 5.73
CA ARG A 350 24.61 -26.39 7.20
C ARG A 350 24.29 -27.69 7.97
N THR A 351 23.92 -28.77 7.28
CA THR A 351 23.38 -30.00 7.90
C THR A 351 24.37 -31.19 7.97
N THR A 352 25.62 -31.03 7.56
CA THR A 352 26.65 -32.11 7.59
C THR A 352 27.60 -32.03 8.80
N ARG A 353 27.06 -31.90 10.02
CA ARG A 353 27.78 -32.30 11.23
C ARG A 353 26.94 -33.30 12.02
N PRO A 354 27.38 -34.56 12.20
CA PRO A 354 26.63 -35.53 12.99
C PRO A 354 26.64 -35.14 14.47
N ARG A 355 25.45 -35.11 15.09
CA ARG A 355 25.25 -34.95 16.54
C ARG A 355 25.56 -36.28 17.22
N TYR A 356 26.56 -36.30 18.10
CA TYR A 356 26.79 -37.41 19.03
C TYR A 356 25.80 -37.32 20.19
N TYR A 357 25.06 -38.40 20.46
CA TYR A 357 24.24 -38.57 21.66
C TYR A 357 24.87 -39.64 22.56
N PRO A 358 25.15 -39.36 23.85
CA PRO A 358 25.63 -40.38 24.78
C PRO A 358 24.49 -41.34 25.19
N PRO A 359 24.77 -42.60 25.56
CA PRO A 359 23.76 -43.58 25.95
C PRO A 359 23.14 -43.24 27.31
N GLN A 360 21.82 -43.33 27.43
CA GLN A 360 21.10 -43.26 28.71
C GLN A 360 21.12 -44.63 29.42
N GLU A 361 21.50 -44.62 30.70
CA GLU A 361 21.43 -45.78 31.60
C GLU A 361 19.97 -46.23 31.79
N ARG A 362 19.70 -47.52 31.58
CA ARG A 362 18.41 -48.15 31.87
C ARG A 362 18.32 -48.43 33.37
N SER A 363 17.37 -47.80 34.05
CA SER A 363 16.97 -48.18 35.40
C SER A 363 16.09 -49.44 35.36
N ALA A 364 16.42 -50.42 36.20
CA ALA A 364 15.72 -51.70 36.33
C ALA A 364 14.34 -51.55 37.01
N PRO A 365 13.36 -52.43 36.75
CA PRO A 365 12.05 -52.39 37.37
C PRO A 365 12.08 -52.89 38.82
N ARG A 366 11.44 -52.15 39.74
CA ARG A 366 11.23 -52.56 41.14
C ARG A 366 10.17 -53.67 41.22
N SER A 367 10.52 -54.73 41.93
CA SER A 367 9.64 -55.82 42.35
C SER A 367 8.59 -55.32 43.35
N ILE A 368 7.32 -55.66 43.11
CA ILE A 368 6.25 -55.53 44.11
C ILE A 368 6.14 -56.87 44.82
N LEU A 369 6.55 -56.90 46.09
CA LEU A 369 6.37 -58.03 46.99
C LEU A 369 4.89 -58.19 47.36
N ASN A 370 4.38 -59.41 47.17
CA ASN A 370 3.16 -59.91 47.80
C ASN A 370 3.30 -59.89 49.33
N LYS A 371 2.28 -59.37 50.02
CA LYS A 371 1.98 -59.72 51.42
C LYS A 371 0.54 -60.21 51.49
N SER A 372 0.40 -61.51 51.65
CA SER A 372 -0.77 -62.19 52.20
C SER A 372 -0.75 -62.11 53.73
N GLY A 373 -1.91 -61.94 54.37
CA GLY A 373 -2.04 -62.17 55.81
C GLY A 373 -3.10 -61.33 56.52
N ASP A 374 -4.33 -61.80 56.43
CA ASP A 374 -5.33 -61.92 57.50
C ASP A 374 -6.09 -60.74 58.13
N HIS A 375 -7.40 -61.01 58.18
CA HIS A 375 -8.37 -60.85 59.26
C HIS A 375 -9.48 -59.80 59.17
N LEU A 376 -10.69 -60.37 59.31
CA LEU A 376 -11.91 -59.88 59.95
C LEU A 376 -13.04 -59.35 59.05
N LEU A 377 -13.90 -60.31 58.71
CA LEU A 377 -15.35 -60.17 58.58
C LEU A 377 -15.95 -59.61 59.89
N THR A 378 -16.75 -58.56 59.79
CA THR A 378 -17.90 -58.34 60.68
C THR A 378 -19.05 -57.69 59.92
N ALA A 379 -20.22 -58.28 60.16
CA ALA A 379 -21.52 -58.00 59.57
C ALA A 379 -22.06 -56.59 59.86
N SER A 380 -23.05 -56.15 59.06
CA SER A 380 -24.43 -55.89 59.55
C SER A 380 -25.17 -54.79 58.76
N ARG A 381 -26.35 -55.17 58.24
CA ARG A 381 -27.63 -54.41 58.11
C ARG A 381 -27.65 -53.18 57.18
N ASN A 382 -28.69 -52.92 56.38
CA ASN A 382 -30.10 -53.34 56.32
C ASN A 382 -30.55 -53.38 54.86
#